data_AF-A0A3M1ESE7-F1
#
_entry.id   AF-A0A3M1ESE7-F1
#
_cell.length_a   1.000
_cell.length_b   1.000
_cell.length_c   1.000
_cell.angle_alpha   90.00
_cell.angle_beta   90.00
_cell.angle_gamma   90.00
#
_symmetry.space_group_name_H-M   'P 1'
#
loop_
_entity.id
_entity.type
_entity.pdbx_description
1 polymer ?
#
loop_
_entity_poly.entity_id
_entity_poly.type
_entity_poly.pdbx_seq_one_letter_code
_entity_poly.pdbx_strand_id
1 'polypeptide(L)'
;MRKSCSVDGDRVLIVSAHPLFREGIIRLLGDRVEVVGSASDWDEARALIQQRRPQTVIVDHQSTELKDVDLTPLLWPEAETLKVIYVTLAGNEMVVHERRRISGVTEDDLLEALETSASPGPESARSEEPQSQSGQEVPLVVGGGGRASTVGGHKKGGGNMRKVAIPVLLTIVISIPVALYFLRVDLTPMLASRQGESVDWLFRLEFSIAGVIFVLCMVFLLYSALAFRRQPGDMSDGLPIEGSMPLEIAWTVVPLIIVIGLGFYGVGVLSNVTKPPNPEKELVVNVTGFQWAWKFEYPELGVTSSELVLPVNKPVLFQVHATDVIHSFWVPEFRIKVDAIPGIDNKIRITPTEVGEFKVRCAELCGTGHAYMLAKVEVLEDSDFEDWIAHETAEIPSEGELEQGRALAEKYGCLSCHSVDGSKLVGPSWKGLYKSEVPLTDGTTVKADDDYLHRSIVDPGAQVVQGFPDIMPKNFEEQLTPKEIKLIVEYIESLR
;
A
#
# COMPACT_ATOMS: atom_id res chain seq x y z
N MET A 1 30.23 -17.36 -15.85
CA MET A 1 31.54 -16.88 -15.33
C MET A 1 31.44 -15.38 -15.12
N ARG A 2 31.64 -14.86 -13.90
CA ARG A 2 31.68 -13.41 -13.65
C ARG A 2 33.07 -12.90 -14.06
N LYS A 3 33.15 -11.94 -14.99
CA LYS A 3 34.42 -11.28 -15.34
C LYS A 3 34.72 -10.23 -14.26
N SER A 4 35.77 -10.45 -13.46
CA SER A 4 36.29 -9.45 -12.54
C SER A 4 36.69 -8.17 -13.30
N CYS A 5 36.45 -7.02 -12.67
CA CYS A 5 36.84 -5.73 -13.22
C CYS A 5 38.29 -5.45 -12.79
N SER A 6 39.27 -5.70 -13.65
CA SER A 6 40.66 -5.25 -13.42
C SER A 6 40.74 -3.76 -13.73
N VAL A 7 40.63 -2.94 -12.69
CA VAL A 7 40.81 -1.47 -12.75
C VAL A 7 42.13 -1.07 -12.08
N ASP A 8 42.88 -2.02 -11.53
CA ASP A 8 44.12 -1.80 -10.77
C ASP A 8 45.10 -0.89 -11.53
N GLY A 9 45.47 0.23 -10.91
CA GLY A 9 46.37 1.24 -11.49
C GLY A 9 45.74 2.27 -12.43
N ASP A 10 44.44 2.18 -12.77
CA ASP A 10 43.76 3.25 -13.52
C ASP A 10 43.60 4.53 -12.66
N ARG A 11 43.57 5.68 -13.32
CA ARG A 11 43.17 6.97 -12.73
C ARG A 11 41.65 7.18 -12.89
N VAL A 12 40.93 7.28 -11.78
CA VAL A 12 39.46 7.15 -11.71
C VAL A 12 38.78 8.44 -11.24
N LEU A 13 37.75 8.88 -11.97
CA LEU A 13 36.80 9.90 -11.55
C LEU A 13 35.44 9.25 -11.21
N ILE A 14 34.77 9.70 -10.15
CA ILE A 14 33.46 9.15 -9.72
C ILE A 14 32.38 10.22 -9.87
N VAL A 15 31.27 9.91 -10.55
CA VAL A 15 30.16 10.84 -10.81
C VAL A 15 28.85 10.26 -10.29
N SER A 16 28.19 10.96 -9.37
CA SER A 16 26.88 10.60 -8.81
C SER A 16 26.31 11.79 -8.06
N ALA A 17 25.01 12.04 -8.19
CA ALA A 17 24.34 13.04 -7.38
C ALA A 17 24.43 12.71 -5.87
N HIS A 18 24.50 11.43 -5.51
CA HIS A 18 24.38 10.97 -4.13
C HIS A 18 25.74 10.93 -3.38
N PRO A 19 25.96 11.72 -2.32
CA PRO A 19 27.27 11.80 -1.65
C PRO A 19 27.72 10.47 -1.03
N LEU A 20 26.83 9.71 -0.39
CA LEU A 20 27.17 8.40 0.18
C LEU A 20 27.58 7.36 -0.87
N PHE A 21 27.15 7.51 -2.13
CA PHE A 21 27.59 6.63 -3.20
C PHE A 21 29.05 6.91 -3.56
N ARG A 22 29.42 8.20 -3.67
CA ARG A 22 30.79 8.62 -3.97
C ARG A 22 31.76 8.11 -2.89
N GLU A 23 31.44 8.35 -1.61
CA GLU A 23 32.20 7.83 -0.47
C GLU A 23 32.26 6.28 -0.45
N GLY A 24 31.15 5.61 -0.73
CA GLY A 24 31.07 4.15 -0.81
C GLY A 24 31.98 3.56 -1.88
N ILE A 25 32.00 4.14 -3.08
CA ILE A 25 32.88 3.71 -4.18
C ILE A 25 34.35 4.00 -3.85
N ILE A 26 34.69 5.18 -3.31
CA ILE A 26 36.06 5.52 -2.88
C ILE A 26 36.59 4.47 -1.89
N ARG A 27 35.79 4.17 -0.86
CA ARG A 27 36.15 3.20 0.18
C ARG A 27 36.23 1.76 -0.35
N LEU A 28 35.38 1.39 -1.30
CA LEU A 28 35.41 0.06 -1.92
C LEU A 28 36.64 -0.13 -2.80
N LEU A 29 36.99 0.89 -3.59
CA LEU A 29 38.16 0.88 -4.47
C LEU A 29 39.45 0.78 -3.65
N GLY A 30 39.60 1.62 -2.63
CA GLY A 30 40.78 1.69 -1.76
C GLY A 30 42.05 2.01 -2.56
N ASP A 31 43.21 1.58 -2.06
CA ASP A 31 44.53 1.88 -2.65
C ASP A 31 44.82 1.19 -3.99
N ARG A 32 43.82 0.56 -4.62
CA ARG A 32 43.97 -0.16 -5.90
C ARG A 32 43.98 0.77 -7.12
N VAL A 33 43.47 1.99 -6.98
CA VAL A 33 43.32 2.98 -8.06
C VAL A 33 43.59 4.39 -7.55
N GLU A 34 44.04 5.28 -8.42
CA GLU A 34 44.16 6.70 -8.08
C GLU A 34 42.80 7.37 -8.30
N VAL A 35 42.03 7.63 -7.22
CA VAL A 35 40.82 8.46 -7.33
C VAL A 35 41.23 9.92 -7.50
N VAL A 36 41.04 10.47 -8.69
CA VAL A 36 41.47 11.84 -9.05
C VAL A 36 40.46 12.93 -8.69
N GLY A 37 39.26 12.53 -8.27
CA GLY A 37 38.19 13.43 -7.83
C GLY A 37 36.84 12.73 -7.77
N SER A 38 35.81 13.49 -7.39
CA SER A 38 34.40 13.06 -7.46
C SER A 38 33.52 14.25 -7.82
N ALA A 39 32.46 14.04 -8.60
CA ALA A 39 31.53 15.09 -9.04
C ALA A 39 30.06 14.77 -8.68
N SER A 40 29.25 15.80 -8.39
CA SER A 40 27.81 15.66 -8.22
C SER A 40 27.05 15.48 -9.54
N ASP A 41 27.56 16.11 -10.60
CA ASP A 41 26.87 16.29 -11.87
C ASP A 41 27.86 16.23 -13.05
N TRP A 42 27.33 16.27 -14.27
CA TRP A 42 28.16 16.22 -15.47
C TRP A 42 28.99 17.49 -15.69
N ASP A 43 28.60 18.66 -15.19
CA ASP A 43 29.31 19.93 -15.43
C ASP A 43 30.58 20.04 -14.59
N GLU A 44 30.49 19.70 -13.30
CA GLU A 44 31.65 19.48 -12.44
C GLU A 44 32.54 18.34 -12.99
N ALA A 45 31.93 17.27 -13.50
CA ALA A 45 32.68 16.18 -14.11
C ALA A 45 33.47 16.65 -15.35
N ARG A 46 32.96 17.52 -16.24
CA ARG A 46 33.74 18.00 -17.41
C ARG A 46 35.01 18.73 -16.96
N ALA A 47 34.88 19.61 -15.95
CA ALA A 47 36.00 20.37 -15.42
C ALA A 47 37.08 19.45 -14.84
N LEU A 48 36.68 18.42 -14.08
CA LEU A 48 37.61 17.44 -13.54
C LEU A 48 38.19 16.51 -14.61
N ILE A 49 37.42 16.12 -15.64
CA ILE A 49 37.90 15.32 -16.78
C ILE A 49 39.02 16.08 -17.51
N GLN A 50 38.80 17.36 -17.84
CA GLN A 50 39.79 18.19 -18.54
C GLN A 50 41.02 18.49 -17.66
N GLN A 51 40.82 18.84 -16.38
CA GLN A 51 41.91 19.21 -15.47
C GLN A 51 42.75 18.01 -15.01
N ARG A 52 42.11 16.88 -14.73
CA ARG A 52 42.76 15.72 -14.08
C ARG A 52 43.05 14.57 -15.04
N ARG A 53 42.47 14.56 -16.25
CA ARG A 53 42.68 13.53 -17.29
C ARG A 53 42.57 12.09 -16.73
N PRO A 54 41.39 11.68 -16.20
CA PRO A 54 41.15 10.31 -15.77
C PRO A 54 41.14 9.35 -16.97
N GLN A 55 41.45 8.07 -16.73
CA GLN A 55 41.34 6.99 -17.72
C GLN A 55 39.97 6.29 -17.64
N THR A 56 39.36 6.30 -16.44
CA THR A 56 38.08 5.66 -16.16
C THR A 56 37.16 6.61 -15.41
N VAL A 57 35.91 6.75 -15.87
CA VAL A 57 34.83 7.46 -15.16
C VAL A 57 33.83 6.42 -14.68
N ILE A 58 33.59 6.37 -13.37
CA ILE A 58 32.57 5.53 -12.74
C ILE A 58 31.33 6.39 -12.52
N VAL A 59 30.21 5.99 -13.12
CA VAL A 59 28.93 6.71 -13.05
C VAL A 59 27.92 5.87 -12.29
N ASP A 60 27.18 6.51 -11.39
CA ASP A 60 26.07 5.86 -10.69
C ASP A 60 24.91 5.55 -11.64
N HIS A 61 24.62 4.25 -11.81
CA HIS A 61 23.53 3.75 -12.63
C HIS A 61 22.13 4.02 -12.01
N GLN A 62 22.01 4.55 -10.79
CA GLN A 62 20.72 5.02 -10.24
C GLN A 62 20.48 6.52 -10.46
N SER A 63 21.51 7.30 -10.79
CA SER A 63 21.38 8.73 -11.09
C SER A 63 20.79 8.92 -12.50
N THR A 64 19.47 9.15 -12.59
CA THR A 64 18.74 9.31 -13.87
C THR A 64 19.26 10.46 -14.72
N GLU A 65 19.66 11.57 -14.09
CA GLU A 65 20.23 12.76 -14.74
C GLU A 65 21.58 12.51 -15.43
N LEU A 66 22.23 11.37 -15.16
CA LEU A 66 23.57 11.05 -15.66
C LEU A 66 23.60 10.02 -16.80
N LYS A 67 22.46 9.45 -17.22
CA LYS A 67 22.42 8.29 -18.14
C LYS A 67 22.56 8.61 -19.63
N ASP A 68 21.95 9.71 -20.06
CA ASP A 68 21.66 9.98 -21.48
C ASP A 68 22.42 11.20 -22.04
N VAL A 69 23.54 11.57 -21.39
CA VAL A 69 24.40 12.66 -21.85
C VAL A 69 25.36 12.16 -22.92
N ASP A 70 25.49 12.89 -24.03
CA ASP A 70 26.57 12.68 -24.99
C ASP A 70 27.91 13.12 -24.37
N LEU A 71 28.80 12.15 -24.24
CA LEU A 71 30.11 12.30 -23.62
C LEU A 71 31.24 12.49 -24.66
N THR A 72 30.92 12.43 -25.95
CA THR A 72 31.87 12.67 -27.05
C THR A 72 32.52 14.06 -26.98
N PRO A 73 31.81 15.16 -26.63
CA PRO A 73 32.41 16.50 -26.46
C PRO A 73 33.39 16.64 -25.28
N LEU A 74 33.56 15.60 -24.46
CA LEU A 74 34.45 15.61 -23.28
C LEU A 74 35.87 15.13 -23.60
N LEU A 75 36.10 14.59 -24.81
CA LEU A 75 37.41 14.10 -25.23
C LEU A 75 38.31 15.25 -25.68
N TRP A 76 39.57 15.22 -25.25
CA TRP A 76 40.63 16.07 -25.81
C TRP A 76 41.31 15.36 -27.00
N PRO A 77 41.94 16.08 -27.94
CA PRO A 77 42.50 15.47 -29.17
C PRO A 77 43.53 14.36 -28.94
N GLU A 78 44.24 14.38 -27.80
CA GLU A 78 45.21 13.34 -27.42
C GLU A 78 44.60 12.17 -26.61
N ALA A 79 43.27 12.05 -26.49
CA ALA A 79 42.61 11.01 -25.70
C ALA A 79 42.40 9.72 -26.50
N GLU A 80 43.29 8.73 -26.36
CA GLU A 80 43.18 7.44 -27.07
C GLU A 80 41.84 6.72 -26.78
N THR A 81 41.50 6.49 -25.50
CA THR A 81 40.15 6.04 -25.09
C THR A 81 39.81 6.47 -23.65
N LEU A 82 38.60 6.99 -23.43
CA LEU A 82 38.00 7.16 -22.11
C LEU A 82 37.07 5.97 -21.81
N LYS A 83 37.27 5.30 -20.67
CA LYS A 83 36.38 4.22 -20.20
C LYS A 83 35.28 4.82 -19.33
N VAL A 84 34.01 4.57 -19.63
CA VAL A 84 32.88 4.95 -18.77
C VAL A 84 32.18 3.68 -18.28
N ILE A 85 32.05 3.54 -16.96
CA ILE A 85 31.52 2.34 -16.31
C ILE A 85 30.32 2.74 -15.45
N TYR A 86 29.13 2.26 -15.80
CA TYR A 86 27.91 2.49 -15.04
C TYR A 86 27.75 1.40 -13.99
N VAL A 87 27.67 1.77 -12.72
CA VAL A 87 27.65 0.84 -11.58
C VAL A 87 26.60 1.19 -10.53
N THR A 88 26.20 0.20 -9.74
CA THR A 88 25.39 0.40 -8.53
C THR A 88 26.07 -0.30 -7.35
N LEU A 89 25.98 0.29 -6.15
CA LEU A 89 26.41 -0.34 -4.90
C LEU A 89 25.29 -1.22 -4.34
N ALA A 90 25.59 -2.50 -4.10
CA ALA A 90 24.70 -3.45 -3.46
C ALA A 90 25.41 -4.03 -2.22
N GLY A 91 25.18 -3.42 -1.05
CA GLY A 91 25.95 -3.71 0.15
C GLY A 91 27.44 -3.35 -0.05
N ASN A 92 28.32 -4.33 0.15
CA ASN A 92 29.77 -4.18 -0.07
C ASN A 92 30.23 -4.67 -1.46
N GLU A 93 29.33 -4.84 -2.43
CA GLU A 93 29.68 -5.20 -3.82
C GLU A 93 29.32 -4.08 -4.81
N MET A 94 30.20 -3.85 -5.78
CA MET A 94 29.95 -2.98 -6.94
C MET A 94 29.43 -3.83 -8.12
N VAL A 95 28.19 -3.59 -8.52
CA VAL A 95 27.56 -4.24 -9.67
C VAL A 95 27.75 -3.37 -10.90
N VAL A 96 28.44 -3.90 -11.92
CA VAL A 96 28.64 -3.21 -13.20
C VAL A 96 27.47 -3.51 -14.13
N HIS A 97 26.77 -2.48 -14.56
CA HIS A 97 25.63 -2.57 -15.50
C HIS A 97 26.07 -2.38 -16.95
N GLU A 98 26.90 -1.37 -17.23
CA GLU A 98 27.33 -1.04 -18.59
C GLU A 98 28.79 -0.59 -18.61
N ARG A 99 29.47 -0.79 -19.75
CA ARG A 99 30.82 -0.27 -20.03
C ARG A 99 30.83 0.34 -21.43
N ARG A 100 30.95 1.67 -21.52
CA ARG A 100 31.21 2.39 -22.77
C ARG A 100 32.70 2.67 -22.89
N ARG A 101 33.22 2.65 -24.12
CA ARG A 101 34.52 3.24 -24.46
C ARG A 101 34.24 4.35 -25.46
N ILE A 102 34.85 5.50 -25.22
CA ILE A 102 34.72 6.67 -26.10
C ILE A 102 36.12 6.95 -26.63
N SER A 103 36.26 6.96 -27.94
CA SER A 103 37.50 7.27 -28.67
C SER A 103 37.37 8.63 -29.35
N GLY A 104 38.47 9.36 -29.49
CA GLY A 104 38.48 10.64 -30.20
C GLY A 104 38.02 10.45 -31.65
N VAL A 105 37.05 11.27 -32.07
CA VAL A 105 36.61 11.38 -33.47
C VAL A 105 37.66 12.18 -34.24
N THR A 106 38.01 11.72 -35.44
CA THR A 106 39.05 12.32 -36.28
C THR A 106 38.49 13.37 -37.24
N GLU A 107 39.35 14.23 -37.78
CA GLU A 107 38.97 15.35 -38.66
C GLU A 107 38.24 14.88 -39.94
N ASP A 108 38.54 13.67 -40.42
CA ASP A 108 37.88 13.03 -41.56
C ASP A 108 36.37 12.73 -41.31
N ASP A 109 36.00 12.34 -40.09
CA ASP A 109 34.61 11.97 -39.73
C ASP A 109 33.68 13.20 -39.71
N LEU A 110 34.23 14.40 -39.49
CA LEU A 110 33.49 15.67 -39.50
C LEU A 110 33.18 16.15 -40.93
N LEU A 111 33.98 15.76 -41.93
CA LEU A 111 33.78 16.15 -43.32
C LEU A 111 32.61 15.38 -43.96
N GLU A 112 32.51 14.06 -43.73
CA GLU A 112 31.43 13.21 -44.25
C GLU A 112 30.04 13.62 -43.71
N ALA A 113 29.98 14.10 -42.47
CA ALA A 113 28.77 14.63 -41.85
C ALA A 113 28.32 15.99 -42.41
N LEU A 114 29.25 16.81 -42.93
CA LEU A 114 28.94 18.12 -43.50
C LEU A 114 28.49 18.01 -44.97
N GLU A 115 29.06 17.09 -45.76
CA GLU A 115 28.68 16.88 -47.16
C GLU A 115 27.24 16.34 -47.33
N THR A 116 26.72 15.61 -46.35
CA THR A 116 25.39 14.98 -46.40
C THR A 116 24.22 15.91 -46.04
N SER A 117 24.48 17.13 -45.53
CA SER A 117 23.44 18.04 -45.03
C SER A 117 22.98 19.14 -46.01
N ALA A 118 23.57 19.22 -47.21
CA ALA A 118 23.24 20.24 -48.21
C ALA A 118 22.55 19.65 -49.46
N SER A 119 21.33 20.10 -49.74
CA SER A 119 20.57 19.84 -50.97
C SER A 119 19.65 21.04 -51.24
N PRO A 120 19.46 21.47 -52.50
CA PRO A 120 18.39 20.84 -53.29
C PRO A 120 18.55 20.84 -54.83
N GLY A 121 18.05 19.78 -55.45
CA GLY A 121 17.31 19.90 -56.71
C GLY A 121 18.10 19.83 -58.03
N PRO A 122 17.38 19.73 -59.17
CA PRO A 122 17.59 18.61 -60.08
C PRO A 122 18.01 19.02 -61.50
N GLU A 123 18.67 18.12 -62.24
CA GLU A 123 18.24 17.72 -63.60
C GLU A 123 19.06 16.59 -64.26
N SER A 124 18.44 16.03 -65.29
CA SER A 124 18.79 14.98 -66.23
C SER A 124 20.26 14.63 -66.59
N ALA A 125 20.46 13.29 -66.64
CA ALA A 125 20.97 12.52 -67.79
C ALA A 125 22.46 12.52 -68.18
N ARG A 126 22.84 11.36 -68.77
CA ARG A 126 24.10 11.01 -69.45
C ARG A 126 25.34 10.87 -68.55
N SER A 127 26.34 10.04 -68.89
CA SER A 127 26.40 8.83 -69.74
C SER A 127 27.80 8.23 -69.60
N GLU A 128 27.90 6.90 -69.65
CA GLU A 128 29.11 6.14 -70.04
C GLU A 128 30.39 6.27 -69.18
N GLU A 129 30.74 5.15 -68.53
CA GLU A 129 32.12 4.84 -68.14
C GLU A 129 33.01 4.67 -69.38
N PRO A 130 34.33 4.87 -69.22
CA PRO A 130 35.32 4.17 -70.02
C PRO A 130 36.22 3.24 -69.17
N GLN A 131 36.19 1.94 -69.51
CA GLN A 131 37.34 1.09 -69.90
C GLN A 131 38.69 1.26 -69.13
N SER A 132 39.45 0.23 -68.73
CA SER A 132 39.40 -1.24 -68.88
C SER A 132 40.52 -1.87 -67.97
N GLN A 133 41.01 -3.13 -68.01
CA GLN A 133 40.98 -4.24 -68.97
C GLN A 133 41.38 -5.58 -68.29
N SER A 134 40.79 -6.71 -68.72
CA SER A 134 41.34 -8.10 -68.91
C SER A 134 42.43 -8.71 -68.00
N GLY A 135 42.48 -10.03 -67.73
CA GLY A 135 41.70 -11.21 -68.17
C GLY A 135 41.94 -12.39 -67.17
N GLN A 136 41.52 -13.65 -67.35
CA GLN A 136 41.06 -14.42 -68.53
C GLN A 136 39.99 -15.49 -68.16
N GLU A 137 38.98 -15.64 -69.03
CA GLU A 137 38.44 -16.88 -69.65
C GLU A 137 37.93 -18.07 -68.78
N VAL A 138 36.63 -18.44 -68.72
CA VAL A 138 35.69 -19.03 -69.76
C VAL A 138 35.76 -20.59 -69.79
N PRO A 139 34.65 -21.38 -69.98
CA PRO A 139 33.39 -21.07 -70.69
C PRO A 139 32.02 -21.42 -70.06
N LEU A 140 31.00 -20.87 -70.74
CA LEU A 140 29.56 -21.13 -70.64
C LEU A 140 29.11 -22.55 -71.02
N VAL A 141 27.89 -22.90 -70.59
CA VAL A 141 26.92 -23.62 -71.45
C VAL A 141 25.56 -22.91 -71.39
N VAL A 142 24.98 -22.61 -72.55
CA VAL A 142 23.60 -22.09 -72.72
C VAL A 142 22.75 -23.17 -73.39
N GLY A 143 21.53 -23.39 -72.89
CA GLY A 143 20.53 -24.24 -73.54
C GLY A 143 19.13 -23.73 -73.20
N GLY A 144 18.49 -23.06 -74.16
CA GLY A 144 17.16 -22.48 -73.97
C GLY A 144 16.02 -23.35 -74.52
N GLY A 145 14.80 -23.11 -74.03
CA GLY A 145 13.54 -23.55 -74.65
C GLY A 145 12.86 -24.74 -73.97
N GLY A 146 11.80 -24.46 -73.18
CA GLY A 146 10.94 -25.49 -72.60
C GLY A 146 9.73 -24.91 -71.87
N ARG A 147 8.51 -25.19 -72.37
CA ARG A 147 7.25 -24.67 -71.81
C ARG A 147 6.91 -25.30 -70.45
N ALA A 148 6.35 -24.47 -69.57
CA ALA A 148 5.30 -24.77 -68.58
C ALA A 148 5.30 -26.14 -67.86
N SER A 149 5.65 -26.13 -66.57
CA SER A 149 5.20 -27.13 -65.60
C SER A 149 4.63 -26.43 -64.37
N THR A 150 3.37 -26.70 -64.04
CA THR A 150 2.65 -26.14 -62.90
C THR A 150 2.82 -26.98 -61.64
N VAL A 151 3.79 -26.65 -60.78
CA VAL A 151 3.88 -27.13 -59.39
C VAL A 151 4.54 -26.02 -58.55
N GLY A 152 4.07 -25.60 -57.37
CA GLY A 152 2.86 -25.97 -56.64
C GLY A 152 2.47 -24.85 -55.67
N GLY A 153 1.21 -24.83 -55.22
CA GLY A 153 0.64 -23.68 -54.50
C GLY A 153 1.28 -23.39 -53.13
N HIS A 154 1.47 -22.10 -52.85
CA HIS A 154 1.68 -21.62 -51.48
C HIS A 154 0.52 -22.07 -50.59
N LYS A 155 0.81 -22.90 -49.57
CA LYS A 155 -0.18 -23.24 -48.53
C LYS A 155 -0.50 -22.00 -47.69
N LYS A 156 -1.63 -21.35 -47.97
CA LYS A 156 -2.14 -20.22 -47.17
C LYS A 156 -2.43 -20.63 -45.73
N GLY A 157 -1.92 -19.86 -44.77
CA GLY A 157 -2.73 -19.32 -43.67
C GLY A 157 -3.19 -20.23 -42.50
N GLY A 158 -2.63 -21.43 -42.30
CA GLY A 158 -3.09 -22.33 -41.22
C GLY A 158 -2.40 -22.17 -39.85
N GLY A 159 -1.09 -21.87 -39.84
CA GLY A 159 -0.27 -21.97 -38.62
C GLY A 159 -0.43 -20.82 -37.62
N ASN A 160 -0.36 -19.57 -38.11
CA ASN A 160 -0.36 -18.39 -37.23
C ASN A 160 -1.73 -18.13 -36.59
N MET A 161 -2.82 -18.42 -37.30
CA MET A 161 -4.19 -18.26 -36.77
C MET A 161 -4.41 -19.11 -35.52
N ARG A 162 -3.94 -20.37 -35.51
CA ARG A 162 -4.02 -21.25 -34.34
C ARG A 162 -3.26 -20.70 -33.15
N LYS A 163 -2.09 -20.09 -33.37
CA LYS A 163 -1.24 -19.55 -32.30
C LYS A 163 -1.85 -18.35 -31.56
N VAL A 164 -2.83 -17.67 -32.14
CA VAL A 164 -3.58 -16.57 -31.50
C VAL A 164 -4.97 -17.03 -31.05
N ALA A 165 -5.66 -17.85 -31.84
CA ALA A 165 -6.99 -18.33 -31.50
C ALA A 165 -7.02 -19.22 -30.24
N ILE A 166 -5.96 -20.01 -29.98
CA ILE A 166 -5.87 -20.86 -28.78
C ILE A 166 -5.88 -20.04 -27.47
N PRO A 167 -4.94 -19.11 -27.21
CA PRO A 167 -4.95 -18.33 -25.96
C PRO A 167 -6.19 -17.42 -25.82
N VAL A 168 -6.72 -16.88 -26.92
CA VAL A 168 -7.98 -16.10 -26.89
C VAL A 168 -9.15 -16.98 -26.48
N LEU A 169 -9.31 -18.16 -27.09
CA LEU A 169 -10.41 -19.08 -26.74
C LEU A 169 -10.28 -19.58 -25.29
N LEU A 170 -9.07 -19.95 -24.85
CA LEU A 170 -8.82 -20.36 -23.47
C LEU A 170 -9.16 -19.25 -22.48
N THR A 171 -8.79 -18.01 -22.79
CA THR A 171 -9.16 -16.85 -21.97
C THR A 171 -10.68 -16.75 -21.84
N ILE A 172 -11.42 -16.74 -22.94
CA ILE A 172 -12.91 -16.61 -22.92
C ILE A 172 -13.54 -17.76 -22.11
N VAL A 173 -13.10 -19.00 -22.34
CA VAL A 173 -13.66 -20.20 -21.69
C VAL A 173 -13.38 -20.22 -20.19
N ILE A 174 -12.23 -19.71 -19.73
CA ILE A 174 -11.88 -19.67 -18.30
C ILE A 174 -12.46 -18.42 -17.60
N SER A 175 -12.53 -17.29 -18.29
CA SER A 175 -13.03 -16.02 -17.74
C SER A 175 -14.52 -16.08 -17.35
N ILE A 176 -15.36 -16.79 -18.11
CA ILE A 176 -16.80 -16.92 -17.80
C ILE A 176 -17.04 -17.60 -16.44
N PRO A 177 -16.56 -18.82 -16.15
CA PRO A 177 -16.76 -19.46 -14.86
C PRO A 177 -16.07 -18.72 -13.71
N VAL A 178 -14.92 -18.06 -13.95
CA VAL A 178 -14.25 -17.22 -12.93
C VAL A 178 -15.10 -16.00 -12.56
N ALA A 179 -15.68 -15.30 -13.53
CA ALA A 179 -16.60 -14.20 -13.25
C ALA A 179 -17.87 -14.69 -12.54
N LEU A 180 -18.49 -15.79 -13.00
CA LEU A 180 -19.67 -16.36 -12.35
C LEU A 180 -19.40 -16.85 -10.92
N TYR A 181 -18.18 -17.32 -10.63
CA TYR A 181 -17.73 -17.68 -9.29
C TYR A 181 -17.64 -16.44 -8.39
N PHE A 182 -16.92 -15.39 -8.82
CA PHE A 182 -16.77 -14.17 -8.01
C PHE A 182 -18.06 -13.35 -7.84
N LEU A 183 -19.04 -13.48 -8.75
CA LEU A 183 -20.39 -12.94 -8.56
C LEU A 183 -21.25 -13.73 -7.55
N ARG A 184 -20.77 -14.86 -7.01
CA ARG A 184 -21.55 -15.79 -6.18
C ARG A 184 -20.87 -16.29 -4.91
N VAL A 185 -19.56 -16.20 -4.79
CA VAL A 185 -18.83 -16.54 -3.57
C VAL A 185 -18.81 -15.33 -2.63
N ASP A 186 -19.08 -15.58 -1.36
CA ASP A 186 -18.94 -14.58 -0.31
C ASP A 186 -17.49 -14.61 0.23
N LEU A 187 -16.71 -13.59 -0.14
CA LEU A 187 -15.32 -13.42 0.29
C LEU A 187 -15.20 -12.62 1.60
N THR A 188 -16.29 -11.99 2.01
CA THR A 188 -16.40 -11.14 3.20
C THR A 188 -17.02 -11.93 4.37
N PRO A 189 -16.92 -11.43 5.63
CA PRO A 189 -17.69 -11.96 6.75
C PRO A 189 -19.20 -11.91 6.47
N MET A 190 -20.04 -12.41 7.39
CA MET A 190 -21.49 -12.22 7.22
C MET A 190 -21.83 -10.73 7.05
N LEU A 191 -22.88 -10.45 6.29
CA LEU A 191 -23.35 -9.10 6.06
C LEU A 191 -24.39 -8.76 7.14
N ALA A 192 -24.07 -7.81 8.01
CA ALA A 192 -24.92 -7.41 9.13
C ALA A 192 -25.33 -5.93 9.09
N SER A 193 -25.16 -5.24 7.95
CA SER A 193 -25.66 -3.87 7.77
C SER A 193 -26.27 -3.62 6.39
N ARG A 194 -27.29 -2.75 6.35
CA ARG A 194 -27.94 -2.32 5.10
C ARG A 194 -26.97 -1.60 4.16
N GLN A 195 -26.06 -0.81 4.72
CA GLN A 195 -25.05 -0.10 3.93
C GLN A 195 -24.04 -1.06 3.28
N GLY A 196 -23.75 -2.20 3.93
CA GLY A 196 -22.84 -3.21 3.42
C GLY A 196 -23.34 -3.95 2.18
N GLU A 197 -24.66 -4.01 1.92
CA GLU A 197 -25.24 -4.62 0.71
C GLU A 197 -24.63 -4.05 -0.58
N SER A 198 -24.53 -2.71 -0.65
CA SER A 198 -23.96 -2.00 -1.79
C SER A 198 -22.45 -2.20 -1.91
N VAL A 199 -21.76 -2.34 -0.78
CA VAL A 199 -20.31 -2.59 -0.73
C VAL A 199 -19.98 -4.01 -1.19
N ASP A 200 -20.71 -5.03 -0.71
CA ASP A 200 -20.48 -6.43 -1.11
C ASP A 200 -20.81 -6.66 -2.60
N TRP A 201 -21.82 -5.97 -3.15
CA TRP A 201 -22.07 -6.01 -4.59
C TRP A 201 -20.92 -5.37 -5.40
N LEU A 202 -20.43 -4.19 -5.00
CA LEU A 202 -19.26 -3.55 -5.61
C LEU A 202 -18.04 -4.48 -5.55
N PHE A 203 -17.78 -5.08 -4.38
CA PHE A 203 -16.64 -5.98 -4.16
C PHE A 203 -16.72 -7.23 -5.06
N ARG A 204 -17.90 -7.88 -5.15
CA ARG A 204 -18.11 -9.03 -6.07
C ARG A 204 -17.93 -8.63 -7.54
N LEU A 205 -18.38 -7.43 -7.94
CA LEU A 205 -18.15 -6.91 -9.29
C LEU A 205 -16.66 -6.68 -9.59
N GLU A 206 -15.94 -6.02 -8.68
CA GLU A 206 -14.50 -5.75 -8.80
C GLU A 206 -13.68 -7.03 -8.84
N PHE A 207 -13.93 -7.99 -7.95
CA PHE A 207 -13.26 -9.30 -7.97
C PHE A 207 -13.56 -10.09 -9.25
N SER A 208 -14.76 -9.97 -9.81
CA SER A 208 -15.11 -10.60 -11.09
C SER A 208 -14.31 -9.99 -12.25
N ILE A 209 -14.21 -8.65 -12.30
CA ILE A 209 -13.41 -7.95 -13.32
C ILE A 209 -11.92 -8.27 -13.16
N ALA A 210 -11.39 -8.20 -11.94
CA ALA A 210 -10.01 -8.53 -11.62
C ALA A 210 -9.67 -9.99 -11.96
N GLY A 211 -10.57 -10.93 -11.67
CA GLY A 211 -10.43 -12.34 -12.04
C GLY A 211 -10.36 -12.56 -13.55
N VAL A 212 -11.21 -11.87 -14.33
CA VAL A 212 -11.17 -11.93 -15.81
C VAL A 212 -9.87 -11.36 -16.36
N ILE A 213 -9.39 -10.23 -15.84
CA ILE A 213 -8.11 -9.63 -16.24
C ILE A 213 -6.93 -10.53 -15.85
N PHE A 214 -6.96 -11.12 -14.65
CA PHE A 214 -5.95 -12.07 -14.20
C PHE A 214 -5.88 -13.31 -15.10
N VAL A 215 -7.03 -13.88 -15.48
CA VAL A 215 -7.11 -14.99 -16.44
C VAL A 215 -6.52 -14.59 -17.79
N LEU A 216 -6.87 -13.41 -18.33
CA LEU A 216 -6.28 -12.90 -19.57
C LEU A 216 -4.74 -12.83 -19.48
N CYS A 217 -4.20 -12.18 -18.45
CA CYS A 217 -2.76 -12.05 -18.26
C CYS A 217 -2.07 -13.42 -18.09
N MET A 218 -2.62 -14.30 -17.25
CA MET A 218 -2.03 -15.61 -16.98
C MET A 218 -2.11 -16.56 -18.18
N VAL A 219 -3.22 -16.60 -18.92
CA VAL A 219 -3.35 -17.44 -20.11
C VAL A 219 -2.34 -17.02 -21.17
N PHE A 220 -2.19 -15.72 -21.45
CA PHE A 220 -1.21 -15.26 -22.43
C PHE A 220 0.25 -15.44 -21.96
N LEU A 221 0.54 -15.21 -20.67
CA LEU A 221 1.87 -15.43 -20.10
C LEU A 221 2.29 -16.91 -20.15
N LEU A 222 1.44 -17.81 -19.66
CA LEU A 222 1.69 -19.25 -19.66
C LEU A 222 1.72 -19.81 -21.07
N TYR A 223 0.79 -19.39 -21.94
CA TYR A 223 0.82 -19.77 -23.35
C TYR A 223 2.12 -19.33 -24.02
N SER A 224 2.59 -18.11 -23.75
CA SER A 224 3.85 -17.62 -24.30
C SER A 224 5.05 -18.46 -23.84
N ALA A 225 5.15 -18.69 -22.52
CA ALA A 225 6.22 -19.47 -21.91
C ALA A 225 6.27 -20.94 -22.37
N LEU A 226 5.14 -21.52 -22.81
CA LEU A 226 5.05 -22.89 -23.32
C LEU A 226 5.20 -22.98 -24.85
N ALA A 227 4.53 -22.10 -25.60
CA ALA A 227 4.43 -22.17 -27.06
C ALA A 227 5.61 -21.50 -27.80
N PHE A 228 6.29 -20.55 -27.17
CA PHE A 228 7.51 -19.90 -27.70
C PHE A 228 8.77 -20.31 -26.94
N ARG A 229 8.71 -21.42 -26.17
CA ARG A 229 9.89 -22.01 -25.55
C ARG A 229 10.89 -22.45 -26.62
N ARG A 230 12.11 -21.90 -26.56
CA ARG A 230 13.25 -22.28 -27.41
C ARG A 230 13.49 -23.79 -27.37
N GLN A 231 13.59 -24.40 -28.56
CA GLN A 231 13.86 -25.84 -28.70
C GLN A 231 15.36 -26.15 -28.55
N PRO A 232 15.74 -27.37 -28.10
CA PRO A 232 17.15 -27.76 -28.03
C PRO A 232 17.82 -27.68 -29.41
N GLY A 233 18.95 -26.96 -29.49
CA GLY A 233 19.71 -26.77 -30.73
C GLY A 233 19.21 -25.63 -31.63
N ASP A 234 18.06 -25.00 -31.32
CA ASP A 234 17.60 -23.81 -32.03
C ASP A 234 18.51 -22.62 -31.69
N MET A 235 19.11 -22.02 -32.72
CA MET A 235 19.96 -20.81 -32.64
C MET A 235 19.38 -19.66 -33.49
N SER A 236 18.15 -19.79 -33.97
CA SER A 236 17.50 -18.75 -34.78
C SER A 236 16.94 -17.62 -33.93
N ASP A 237 16.96 -16.41 -34.49
CA ASP A 237 16.31 -15.25 -33.87
C ASP A 237 14.79 -15.29 -34.10
N GLY A 238 14.05 -14.67 -33.18
CA GLY A 238 12.61 -14.47 -33.33
C GLY A 238 12.27 -13.53 -34.48
N LEU A 239 11.00 -13.53 -34.91
CA LEU A 239 10.51 -12.51 -35.84
C LEU A 239 10.66 -11.11 -35.21
N PRO A 240 11.21 -10.12 -35.93
CA PRO A 240 11.35 -8.75 -35.42
C PRO A 240 9.97 -8.05 -35.42
N ILE A 241 9.19 -8.31 -34.38
CA ILE A 241 7.88 -7.71 -34.15
C ILE A 241 8.03 -6.66 -33.05
N GLU A 242 7.95 -5.38 -33.42
CA GLU A 242 8.26 -4.27 -32.52
C GLU A 242 7.02 -3.69 -31.80
N GLY A 243 5.83 -3.76 -32.39
CA GLY A 243 4.63 -3.19 -31.80
C GLY A 243 3.34 -3.42 -32.60
N SER A 244 2.24 -2.84 -32.12
CA SER A 244 0.94 -2.90 -32.79
C SER A 244 0.01 -1.80 -32.28
N MET A 245 -0.01 -0.66 -32.97
CA MET A 245 -0.84 0.50 -32.61
C MET A 245 -2.32 0.16 -32.31
N PRO A 246 -3.02 -0.74 -33.05
CA PRO A 246 -4.39 -1.12 -32.71
C PRO A 246 -4.50 -1.86 -31.36
N LEU A 247 -3.50 -2.66 -31.00
CA LEU A 247 -3.46 -3.37 -29.72
C LEU A 247 -3.11 -2.41 -28.57
N GLU A 248 -2.20 -1.46 -28.83
CA GLU A 248 -1.83 -0.38 -27.90
C GLU A 248 -3.02 0.53 -27.57
N ILE A 249 -3.81 0.92 -28.58
CA ILE A 249 -5.06 1.64 -28.36
C ILE A 249 -6.03 0.77 -27.53
N ALA A 250 -6.20 -0.50 -27.88
CA ALA A 250 -7.16 -1.38 -27.20
C ALA A 250 -6.82 -1.58 -25.71
N TRP A 251 -5.57 -1.90 -25.36
CA TRP A 251 -5.17 -2.11 -23.97
C TRP A 251 -5.04 -0.81 -23.17
N THR A 252 -5.11 0.36 -23.81
CA THR A 252 -5.11 1.66 -23.12
C THR A 252 -6.55 2.13 -22.86
N VAL A 253 -7.39 2.10 -23.90
CA VAL A 253 -8.76 2.61 -23.85
C VAL A 253 -9.68 1.69 -23.03
N VAL A 254 -9.53 0.37 -23.11
CA VAL A 254 -10.41 -0.56 -22.37
C VAL A 254 -10.23 -0.44 -20.84
N PRO A 255 -9.01 -0.50 -20.27
CA PRO A 255 -8.82 -0.28 -18.83
C PRO A 255 -9.24 1.13 -18.38
N LEU A 256 -8.98 2.16 -19.21
CA LEU A 256 -9.42 3.54 -18.90
C LEU A 256 -10.94 3.62 -18.75
N ILE A 257 -11.72 3.03 -19.67
CA ILE A 257 -13.18 2.98 -19.59
C ILE A 257 -13.64 2.20 -18.35
N ILE A 258 -13.00 1.07 -18.04
CA ILE A 258 -13.33 0.25 -16.85
C ILE A 258 -13.11 1.05 -15.56
N VAL A 259 -11.94 1.69 -15.40
CA VAL A 259 -11.60 2.47 -14.20
C VAL A 259 -12.51 3.69 -14.06
N ILE A 260 -12.81 4.41 -15.13
CA ILE A 260 -13.75 5.54 -15.11
C ILE A 260 -15.16 5.06 -14.72
N GLY A 261 -15.64 3.97 -15.31
CA GLY A 261 -16.96 3.39 -15.01
C GLY A 261 -17.09 2.94 -13.55
N LEU A 262 -16.08 2.24 -13.03
CA LEU A 262 -16.00 1.85 -11.62
C LEU A 262 -15.91 3.07 -10.69
N GLY A 263 -15.16 4.11 -11.07
CA GLY A 263 -15.08 5.37 -10.32
C GLY A 263 -16.44 6.06 -10.15
N PHE A 264 -17.19 6.23 -11.25
CA PHE A 264 -18.54 6.79 -11.18
C PHE A 264 -19.50 5.91 -10.36
N TYR A 265 -19.40 4.59 -10.51
CA TYR A 265 -20.22 3.65 -9.75
C TYR A 265 -19.90 3.69 -8.25
N GLY A 266 -18.61 3.74 -7.88
CA GLY A 266 -18.14 3.87 -6.51
C GLY A 266 -18.55 5.19 -5.84
N VAL A 267 -18.55 6.31 -6.58
CA VAL A 267 -19.12 7.58 -6.08
C VAL A 267 -20.62 7.47 -5.82
N GLY A 268 -21.36 6.72 -6.66
CA GLY A 268 -22.77 6.40 -6.41
C GLY A 268 -22.99 5.57 -5.13
N VAL A 269 -22.17 4.53 -4.92
CA VAL A 269 -22.18 3.72 -3.70
C VAL A 269 -21.85 4.58 -2.47
N LEU A 270 -20.79 5.40 -2.52
CA LEU A 270 -20.39 6.29 -1.44
C LEU A 270 -21.51 7.28 -1.06
N SER A 271 -22.17 7.87 -2.07
CA SER A 271 -23.32 8.76 -1.86
C SER A 271 -24.49 8.05 -1.18
N ASN A 272 -24.79 6.80 -1.57
CA ASN A 272 -25.86 6.01 -0.97
C ASN A 272 -25.57 5.65 0.49
N VAL A 273 -24.35 5.21 0.83
CA VAL A 273 -24.02 4.76 2.20
C VAL A 273 -23.82 5.92 3.19
N THR A 274 -23.48 7.12 2.71
CA THR A 274 -23.29 8.31 3.56
C THR A 274 -24.57 9.13 3.76
N LYS A 275 -25.60 8.91 2.92
CA LYS A 275 -26.87 9.65 2.96
C LYS A 275 -27.63 9.39 4.27
N PRO A 276 -28.13 10.43 4.97
CA PRO A 276 -29.00 10.24 6.13
C PRO A 276 -30.36 9.64 5.70
N PRO A 277 -30.80 8.50 6.27
CA PRO A 277 -32.11 7.93 5.99
C PRO A 277 -33.27 8.82 6.49
N ASN A 278 -33.20 9.30 7.74
CA ASN A 278 -34.05 10.36 8.30
C ASN A 278 -33.46 10.81 9.65
N PRO A 279 -32.99 12.08 9.80
CA PRO A 279 -32.37 12.56 11.05
C PRO A 279 -33.24 12.45 12.31
N GLU A 280 -34.56 12.49 12.19
CA GLU A 280 -35.49 12.47 13.33
C GLU A 280 -35.72 11.06 13.93
N LYS A 281 -34.99 10.04 13.45
CA LYS A 281 -35.17 8.63 13.85
C LYS A 281 -33.86 7.83 14.00
N GLU A 282 -32.73 8.51 14.13
CA GLU A 282 -31.42 7.86 14.30
C GLU A 282 -31.11 7.71 15.81
N LEU A 283 -30.71 6.52 16.27
CA LEU A 283 -30.12 6.37 17.59
C LEU A 283 -28.72 7.02 17.57
N VAL A 284 -28.47 8.01 18.42
CA VAL A 284 -27.15 8.63 18.52
C VAL A 284 -26.29 7.88 19.55
N VAL A 285 -25.09 7.48 19.11
CA VAL A 285 -24.08 6.86 19.97
C VAL A 285 -22.76 7.61 19.79
N ASN A 286 -22.23 8.16 20.89
CA ASN A 286 -20.91 8.76 20.89
C ASN A 286 -19.88 7.65 21.15
N VAL A 287 -18.90 7.53 20.26
CA VAL A 287 -17.85 6.51 20.27
C VAL A 287 -16.52 7.22 20.53
N THR A 288 -15.93 6.96 21.70
CA THR A 288 -14.61 7.50 22.06
C THR A 288 -13.56 6.39 21.99
N GLY A 289 -12.55 6.54 21.14
CA GLY A 289 -11.38 5.67 21.08
C GLY A 289 -10.19 6.24 21.85
N PHE A 290 -9.48 5.38 22.59
CA PHE A 290 -8.23 5.71 23.27
C PHE A 290 -7.35 4.46 23.41
N GLN A 291 -6.07 4.60 23.75
CA GLN A 291 -5.14 3.48 23.93
C GLN A 291 -5.52 2.64 25.15
N TRP A 292 -6.03 1.40 25.04
CA TRP A 292 -6.38 0.64 23.83
C TRP A 292 -7.79 0.02 23.97
N ALA A 293 -8.80 0.87 24.06
CA ALA A 293 -10.19 0.49 24.26
C ALA A 293 -11.17 1.55 23.71
N TRP A 294 -12.46 1.21 23.80
CA TRP A 294 -13.56 2.03 23.32
C TRP A 294 -14.55 2.33 24.46
N LYS A 295 -15.11 3.53 24.45
CA LYS A 295 -16.24 3.94 25.30
C LYS A 295 -17.42 4.31 24.41
N PHE A 296 -18.62 3.85 24.76
CA PHE A 296 -19.88 4.12 24.08
C PHE A 296 -20.82 4.88 25.01
N GLU A 297 -21.26 6.05 24.60
CA GLU A 297 -22.21 6.88 25.34
C GLU A 297 -23.47 7.06 24.51
N TYR A 298 -24.64 6.95 25.16
CA TYR A 298 -25.96 7.03 24.52
C TYR A 298 -26.69 8.25 25.12
N PRO A 299 -26.46 9.48 24.59
CA PRO A 299 -26.80 10.71 25.32
C PRO A 299 -28.29 10.89 25.58
N GLU A 300 -29.13 10.40 24.67
CA GLU A 300 -30.59 10.42 24.77
C GLU A 300 -31.15 9.41 25.80
N LEU A 301 -30.35 8.41 26.16
CA LEU A 301 -30.72 7.32 27.09
C LEU A 301 -30.05 7.47 28.46
N GLY A 302 -29.03 8.32 28.58
CA GLY A 302 -28.24 8.50 29.81
C GLY A 302 -27.31 7.34 30.14
N VAL A 303 -27.02 6.45 29.19
CA VAL A 303 -26.23 5.22 29.39
C VAL A 303 -24.78 5.41 28.92
N THR A 304 -23.82 4.82 29.63
CA THR A 304 -22.40 4.71 29.23
C THR A 304 -21.92 3.27 29.39
N SER A 305 -21.28 2.71 28.36
CA SER A 305 -20.80 1.32 28.36
C SER A 305 -19.45 1.15 27.66
N SER A 306 -18.74 0.07 27.97
CA SER A 306 -17.57 -0.43 27.22
C SER A 306 -17.93 -1.44 26.14
N GLU A 307 -19.21 -1.81 26.06
CA GLU A 307 -19.79 -2.68 25.03
C GLU A 307 -20.80 -1.88 24.18
N LEU A 308 -20.85 -2.20 22.90
CA LEU A 308 -21.73 -1.51 21.95
C LEU A 308 -23.01 -2.33 21.75
N VAL A 309 -24.10 -1.90 22.37
CA VAL A 309 -25.42 -2.56 22.27
C VAL A 309 -26.30 -1.77 21.32
N LEU A 310 -26.91 -2.44 20.34
CA LEU A 310 -27.66 -1.83 19.24
C LEU A 310 -28.97 -2.58 18.97
N PRO A 311 -30.09 -1.90 18.70
CA PRO A 311 -31.29 -2.55 18.19
C PRO A 311 -31.17 -2.83 16.69
N VAL A 312 -31.66 -3.99 16.25
CA VAL A 312 -31.70 -4.41 14.85
C VAL A 312 -32.63 -3.51 14.03
N ASN A 313 -32.36 -3.35 12.73
CA ASN A 313 -33.14 -2.57 11.75
C ASN A 313 -33.28 -1.05 12.02
N LYS A 314 -32.83 -0.55 13.17
CA LYS A 314 -32.82 0.88 13.51
C LYS A 314 -31.61 1.60 12.90
N PRO A 315 -31.76 2.80 12.30
CA PRO A 315 -30.62 3.63 11.93
C PRO A 315 -29.86 4.11 13.17
N VAL A 316 -28.54 4.00 13.14
CA VAL A 316 -27.63 4.44 14.21
C VAL A 316 -26.66 5.47 13.62
N LEU A 317 -26.53 6.61 14.30
CA LEU A 317 -25.53 7.64 14.02
C LEU A 317 -24.42 7.52 15.07
N PHE A 318 -23.26 7.05 14.64
CA PHE A 318 -22.07 7.08 15.45
C PHE A 318 -21.36 8.43 15.29
N GLN A 319 -21.14 9.13 16.39
CA GLN A 319 -20.24 10.28 16.47
C GLN A 319 -18.90 9.77 17.00
N VAL A 320 -17.85 9.80 16.20
CA VAL A 320 -16.61 9.08 16.46
C VAL A 320 -15.46 10.05 16.71
N HIS A 321 -14.89 9.97 17.91
CA HIS A 321 -13.84 10.86 18.43
C HIS A 321 -12.71 10.05 19.06
N ALA A 322 -11.52 10.63 19.20
CA ALA A 322 -10.40 10.02 19.92
C ALA A 322 -9.72 11.02 20.87
N THR A 323 -9.28 10.58 22.04
CA THR A 323 -8.70 11.49 23.06
C THR A 323 -7.17 11.58 23.04
N ASP A 324 -6.47 10.70 22.32
CA ASP A 324 -5.00 10.60 22.36
C ASP A 324 -4.32 10.54 20.98
N VAL A 325 -4.49 9.45 20.24
CA VAL A 325 -3.91 9.20 18.91
C VAL A 325 -5.03 8.87 17.91
N ILE A 326 -4.68 8.70 16.64
CA ILE A 326 -5.67 8.26 15.65
C ILE A 326 -5.98 6.77 15.87
N HIS A 327 -7.27 6.45 15.91
CA HIS A 327 -7.80 5.08 15.86
C HIS A 327 -8.74 4.96 14.65
N SER A 328 -9.32 3.78 14.40
CA SER A 328 -10.36 3.64 13.40
C SER A 328 -11.43 2.66 13.87
N PHE A 329 -12.66 3.17 13.99
CA PHE A 329 -13.82 2.41 14.45
C PHE A 329 -14.33 1.54 13.32
N TRP A 330 -14.27 0.22 13.48
CA TRP A 330 -14.66 -0.73 12.47
C TRP A 330 -15.32 -1.98 13.05
N VAL A 331 -16.51 -2.31 12.53
CA VAL A 331 -17.14 -3.63 12.68
C VAL A 331 -17.14 -4.27 11.28
N PRO A 332 -16.34 -5.31 11.01
CA PRO A 332 -16.17 -5.88 9.67
C PRO A 332 -17.48 -6.33 9.00
N GLU A 333 -18.41 -6.85 9.79
CA GLU A 333 -19.74 -7.31 9.37
C GLU A 333 -20.63 -6.16 8.88
N PHE A 334 -20.34 -4.92 9.29
CA PHE A 334 -21.01 -3.69 8.85
C PHE A 334 -20.34 -3.01 7.64
N ARG A 335 -19.21 -3.55 7.15
CA ARG A 335 -18.40 -3.12 5.97
C ARG A 335 -17.74 -1.75 5.99
N ILE A 336 -18.26 -0.79 6.74
CA ILE A 336 -17.76 0.60 6.74
C ILE A 336 -16.96 0.85 8.01
N LYS A 337 -15.81 1.53 7.87
CA LYS A 337 -15.01 2.07 8.98
C LYS A 337 -15.03 3.60 8.95
N VAL A 338 -14.76 4.24 10.09
CA VAL A 338 -14.43 5.67 10.13
C VAL A 338 -13.31 5.90 11.14
N ASP A 339 -12.43 6.84 10.83
CA ASP A 339 -11.26 7.11 11.65
C ASP A 339 -11.65 8.00 12.84
N ALA A 340 -11.19 7.65 14.03
CA ALA A 340 -11.36 8.43 15.25
C ALA A 340 -10.12 9.31 15.40
N ILE A 341 -10.27 10.62 15.20
CA ILE A 341 -9.14 11.55 15.08
C ILE A 341 -9.22 12.58 16.21
N PRO A 342 -8.15 12.77 17.01
CA PRO A 342 -8.15 13.78 18.07
C PRO A 342 -8.44 15.19 17.53
N GLY A 343 -9.46 15.84 18.09
CA GLY A 343 -9.90 17.17 17.68
C GLY A 343 -10.71 17.25 16.37
N ILE A 344 -11.12 16.12 15.79
CA ILE A 344 -12.03 16.09 14.63
C ILE A 344 -13.19 15.13 14.89
N ASP A 345 -14.41 15.67 14.94
CA ASP A 345 -15.63 14.88 15.11
C ASP A 345 -16.05 14.24 13.79
N ASN A 346 -15.70 12.98 13.62
CA ASN A 346 -16.13 12.17 12.49
C ASN A 346 -17.50 11.52 12.77
N LYS A 347 -18.17 11.08 11.71
CA LYS A 347 -19.47 10.39 11.84
C LYS A 347 -19.68 9.34 10.78
N ILE A 348 -20.38 8.29 11.16
CA ILE A 348 -20.73 7.15 10.32
C ILE A 348 -22.15 6.68 10.65
N ARG A 349 -22.89 6.26 9.63
CA ARG A 349 -24.25 5.74 9.78
C ARG A 349 -24.30 4.28 9.41
N ILE A 350 -24.86 3.49 10.31
CA ILE A 350 -25.10 2.05 10.10
C ILE A 350 -26.56 1.77 10.41
N THR A 351 -27.15 0.81 9.71
CA THR A 351 -28.40 0.17 10.12
C THR A 351 -28.10 -1.32 10.24
N PRO A 352 -27.97 -1.85 11.47
CA PRO A 352 -27.77 -3.29 11.68
C PRO A 352 -28.94 -4.07 11.07
N THR A 353 -28.69 -5.24 10.49
CA THR A 353 -29.73 -6.08 9.86
C THR A 353 -29.85 -7.48 10.46
N GLU A 354 -28.81 -7.93 11.17
CA GLU A 354 -28.73 -9.27 11.77
C GLU A 354 -28.53 -9.15 13.28
N VAL A 355 -29.34 -9.87 14.06
CA VAL A 355 -29.19 -10.03 15.52
C VAL A 355 -28.00 -10.94 15.81
N GLY A 356 -27.21 -10.62 16.84
CA GLY A 356 -26.09 -11.45 17.29
C GLY A 356 -24.89 -10.66 17.84
N GLU A 357 -23.86 -11.41 18.19
CA GLU A 357 -22.61 -10.86 18.72
C GLU A 357 -21.57 -10.60 17.61
N PHE A 358 -21.05 -9.37 17.60
CA PHE A 358 -19.95 -8.94 16.74
C PHE A 358 -18.85 -8.29 17.60
N LYS A 359 -17.89 -7.62 16.96
CA LYS A 359 -16.88 -6.85 17.71
C LYS A 359 -16.37 -5.66 16.92
N VAL A 360 -16.10 -4.58 17.67
CA VAL A 360 -15.29 -3.48 17.21
C VAL A 360 -13.84 -3.94 17.10
N ARG A 361 -13.15 -3.51 16.05
CA ARG A 361 -11.71 -3.63 15.88
C ARG A 361 -11.15 -2.24 15.61
N CYS A 362 -10.05 -1.88 16.26
CA CYS A 362 -9.26 -0.75 15.77
C CYS A 362 -8.63 -1.08 14.42
N ALA A 363 -8.86 -0.24 13.42
CA ALA A 363 -8.36 -0.39 12.05
C ALA A 363 -7.30 0.65 11.64
N GLU A 364 -6.69 1.34 12.61
CA GLU A 364 -5.58 2.28 12.42
C GLU A 364 -4.51 2.03 13.50
N LEU A 365 -3.21 2.11 13.15
CA LEU A 365 -2.12 1.67 14.02
C LEU A 365 -1.90 2.62 15.20
N CYS A 366 -2.57 2.32 16.31
CA CYS A 366 -2.60 3.16 17.52
C CYS A 366 -1.62 2.75 18.64
N GLY A 367 -0.52 2.07 18.31
CA GLY A 367 0.54 1.71 19.27
C GLY A 367 0.58 0.23 19.66
N THR A 368 1.28 -0.10 20.76
CA THR A 368 1.66 -1.49 21.11
C THR A 368 0.48 -2.40 21.47
N GLY A 369 -0.60 -1.85 22.02
CA GLY A 369 -1.84 -2.60 22.29
C GLY A 369 -2.84 -2.66 21.13
N HIS A 370 -2.53 -2.06 19.97
CA HIS A 370 -3.46 -1.94 18.83
C HIS A 370 -4.19 -3.23 18.45
N ALA A 371 -3.49 -4.36 18.37
CA ALA A 371 -4.07 -5.65 17.99
C ALA A 371 -5.11 -6.20 19.00
N TYR A 372 -5.11 -5.68 20.23
CA TYR A 372 -6.02 -6.06 21.32
C TYR A 372 -7.11 -5.01 21.56
N MET A 373 -7.11 -3.90 20.80
CA MET A 373 -8.09 -2.82 20.91
C MET A 373 -9.43 -3.22 20.28
N LEU A 374 -10.19 -3.98 21.08
CA LEU A 374 -11.48 -4.58 20.73
C LEU A 374 -12.56 -4.09 21.70
N ALA A 375 -13.82 -4.19 21.28
CA ALA A 375 -14.98 -4.10 22.17
C ALA A 375 -16.07 -5.06 21.69
N LYS A 376 -16.88 -5.59 22.60
CA LYS A 376 -18.05 -6.41 22.23
C LYS A 376 -19.05 -5.52 21.49
N VAL A 377 -19.72 -6.09 20.50
CA VAL A 377 -20.91 -5.50 19.88
C VAL A 377 -22.04 -6.51 20.01
N GLU A 378 -23.20 -6.07 20.43
CA GLU A 378 -24.39 -6.92 20.55
C GLU A 378 -25.55 -6.26 19.83
N VAL A 379 -26.06 -6.91 18.78
CA VAL A 379 -27.24 -6.46 18.05
C VAL A 379 -28.43 -7.26 18.56
N LEU A 380 -29.40 -6.57 19.15
CA LEU A 380 -30.55 -7.12 19.85
C LEU A 380 -31.86 -6.88 19.08
N GLU A 381 -32.89 -7.64 19.42
CA GLU A 381 -34.28 -7.28 19.09
C GLU A 381 -34.71 -6.04 19.88
N ASP A 382 -35.72 -5.30 19.40
CA ASP A 382 -36.17 -4.04 20.04
C ASP A 382 -36.57 -4.24 21.52
N SER A 383 -37.19 -5.37 21.88
CA SER A 383 -37.56 -5.68 23.28
C SER A 383 -36.35 -5.86 24.18
N ASP A 384 -35.34 -6.58 23.70
CA ASP A 384 -34.18 -6.97 24.49
C ASP A 384 -33.26 -5.74 24.67
N PHE A 385 -33.28 -4.82 23.69
CA PHE A 385 -32.66 -3.50 23.80
C PHE A 385 -33.38 -2.58 24.80
N GLU A 386 -34.72 -2.61 24.87
CA GLU A 386 -35.50 -1.90 25.90
C GLU A 386 -35.23 -2.46 27.31
N ASP A 387 -35.17 -3.78 27.47
CA ASP A 387 -34.80 -4.44 28.73
C ASP A 387 -33.36 -4.11 29.16
N TRP A 388 -32.41 -4.05 28.21
CA TRP A 388 -31.04 -3.59 28.47
C TRP A 388 -31.01 -2.13 28.96
N ILE A 389 -31.74 -1.21 28.31
CA ILE A 389 -31.85 0.18 28.78
C ILE A 389 -32.43 0.21 30.20
N ALA A 390 -33.48 -0.56 30.47
CA ALA A 390 -34.12 -0.61 31.80
C ALA A 390 -33.17 -1.15 32.89
N HIS A 391 -32.26 -2.06 32.54
CA HIS A 391 -31.19 -2.52 33.42
C HIS A 391 -30.15 -1.41 33.70
N GLU A 392 -29.59 -0.79 32.65
CA GLU A 392 -28.55 0.24 32.79
C GLU A 392 -29.06 1.53 33.47
N THR A 393 -30.36 1.82 33.34
CA THR A 393 -31.01 3.00 33.95
C THR A 393 -31.71 2.72 35.27
N ALA A 394 -31.60 1.50 35.81
CA ALA A 394 -32.28 1.09 37.03
C ALA A 394 -31.97 2.00 38.23
N GLU A 395 -32.94 2.14 39.14
CA GLU A 395 -32.72 2.85 40.40
C GLU A 395 -31.77 2.06 41.32
N ILE A 396 -30.88 2.80 41.99
CA ILE A 396 -29.94 2.25 42.96
C ILE A 396 -30.73 1.64 44.14
N PRO A 397 -30.45 0.40 44.58
CA PRO A 397 -31.20 -0.26 45.65
C PRO A 397 -31.33 0.58 46.92
N SER A 398 -32.52 0.65 47.52
CA SER A 398 -32.74 1.48 48.73
C SER A 398 -32.10 0.91 50.01
N GLU A 399 -31.69 -0.36 50.00
CA GLU A 399 -31.09 -1.07 51.13
C GLU A 399 -29.80 -1.78 50.69
N GLY A 400 -28.87 -1.98 51.64
CA GLY A 400 -27.55 -2.58 51.41
C GLY A 400 -26.53 -1.56 50.89
N GLU A 401 -25.66 -1.05 51.78
CA GLU A 401 -24.61 -0.08 51.39
C GLU A 401 -23.65 -0.66 50.34
N LEU A 402 -23.39 -1.98 50.40
CA LEU A 402 -22.57 -2.69 49.42
C LEU A 402 -23.23 -2.80 48.04
N GLU A 403 -24.50 -3.24 47.99
CA GLU A 403 -25.31 -3.27 46.78
C GLU A 403 -25.51 -1.88 46.17
N GLN A 404 -25.64 -0.84 47.01
CA GLN A 404 -25.64 0.55 46.55
C GLN A 404 -24.32 0.94 45.90
N GLY A 405 -23.19 0.63 46.53
CA GLY A 405 -21.85 0.88 45.98
C GLY A 405 -21.60 0.17 44.64
N ARG A 406 -22.04 -1.09 44.51
CA ARG A 406 -21.98 -1.83 43.24
C ARG A 406 -22.87 -1.19 42.17
N ALA A 407 -24.14 -0.91 42.48
CA ALA A 407 -25.08 -0.33 41.53
C ALA A 407 -24.66 1.08 41.09
N LEU A 408 -24.02 1.86 41.97
CA LEU A 408 -23.38 3.13 41.63
C LEU A 408 -22.21 2.93 40.67
N ALA A 409 -21.30 1.99 40.95
CA ALA A 409 -20.16 1.68 40.08
C ALA A 409 -20.59 1.14 38.70
N GLU A 410 -21.72 0.46 38.61
CA GLU A 410 -22.34 0.03 37.35
C GLU A 410 -22.96 1.23 36.61
N LYS A 411 -23.90 1.95 37.25
CA LYS A 411 -24.63 3.09 36.68
C LYS A 411 -23.74 4.22 36.16
N TYR A 412 -22.65 4.52 36.85
CA TYR A 412 -21.68 5.56 36.44
C TYR A 412 -20.55 5.00 35.55
N GLY A 413 -20.69 3.77 35.04
CA GLY A 413 -19.79 3.18 34.06
C GLY A 413 -18.41 2.82 34.61
N CYS A 414 -18.19 2.83 35.92
CA CYS A 414 -16.88 2.51 36.51
C CYS A 414 -16.46 1.07 36.14
N LEU A 415 -17.39 0.12 36.18
CA LEU A 415 -17.11 -1.28 35.83
C LEU A 415 -16.85 -1.52 34.34
N SER A 416 -17.20 -0.55 33.48
CA SER A 416 -16.83 -0.60 32.05
C SER A 416 -15.31 -0.46 31.85
N CYS A 417 -14.64 0.21 32.80
CA CYS A 417 -13.21 0.48 32.77
C CYS A 417 -12.41 -0.32 33.82
N HIS A 418 -13.01 -0.66 34.95
CA HIS A 418 -12.35 -1.32 36.08
C HIS A 418 -12.96 -2.70 36.34
N SER A 419 -12.15 -3.75 36.21
CA SER A 419 -12.62 -5.12 36.47
C SER A 419 -12.64 -5.44 37.97
N VAL A 420 -13.50 -6.38 38.36
CA VAL A 420 -13.58 -6.91 39.72
C VAL A 420 -13.01 -8.34 39.84
N ASP A 421 -12.54 -8.93 38.73
CA ASP A 421 -12.05 -10.31 38.64
C ASP A 421 -10.52 -10.44 38.59
N GLY A 422 -9.81 -9.33 38.36
CA GLY A 422 -8.35 -9.25 38.19
C GLY A 422 -7.90 -9.06 36.74
N SER A 423 -8.81 -9.06 35.77
CA SER A 423 -8.49 -8.81 34.35
C SER A 423 -8.02 -7.37 34.11
N LYS A 424 -7.09 -7.15 33.18
CA LYS A 424 -6.69 -5.78 32.79
C LYS A 424 -7.65 -5.27 31.71
N LEU A 425 -8.44 -4.27 32.06
CA LEU A 425 -9.29 -3.51 31.13
C LEU A 425 -8.62 -2.15 30.83
N VAL A 426 -9.44 -1.11 30.68
CA VAL A 426 -9.07 0.30 30.50
C VAL A 426 -8.28 0.84 31.69
N GLY A 427 -8.77 0.56 32.90
CA GLY A 427 -8.18 0.96 34.17
C GLY A 427 -7.70 -0.24 34.99
N PRO A 428 -7.03 0.01 36.13
CA PRO A 428 -6.62 -1.03 37.08
C PRO A 428 -7.82 -1.80 37.62
N SER A 429 -7.64 -3.11 37.85
CA SER A 429 -8.63 -3.93 38.54
C SER A 429 -8.80 -3.48 39.99
N TRP A 430 -10.02 -3.56 40.50
CA TRP A 430 -10.35 -3.31 41.90
C TRP A 430 -10.09 -4.52 42.80
N LYS A 431 -9.86 -5.71 42.22
CA LYS A 431 -9.61 -6.94 42.97
C LYS A 431 -8.31 -6.89 43.77
N GLY A 432 -8.42 -7.01 45.08
CA GLY A 432 -7.32 -6.88 46.03
C GLY A 432 -6.73 -5.47 46.12
N LEU A 433 -7.40 -4.45 45.55
CA LEU A 433 -6.84 -3.10 45.44
C LEU A 433 -6.73 -2.42 46.80
N TYR A 434 -7.78 -2.50 47.63
CA TYR A 434 -7.80 -1.74 48.89
C TYR A 434 -6.70 -2.18 49.87
N LYS A 435 -5.99 -1.20 50.42
CA LYS A 435 -4.77 -1.33 51.25
C LYS A 435 -3.55 -1.95 50.55
N SER A 436 -3.59 -2.18 49.23
CA SER A 436 -2.39 -2.55 48.45
C SER A 436 -1.45 -1.36 48.22
N GLU A 437 -0.22 -1.66 47.80
CA GLU A 437 0.77 -0.65 47.35
C GLU A 437 0.62 -0.46 45.83
N VAL A 438 0.33 0.77 45.41
CA VAL A 438 0.05 1.14 44.02
C VAL A 438 1.21 2.00 43.48
N PRO A 439 2.00 1.50 42.52
CA PRO A 439 3.01 2.30 41.84
C PRO A 439 2.34 3.29 40.88
N LEU A 440 2.83 4.53 40.85
CA LEU A 440 2.29 5.60 40.02
C LEU A 440 3.20 5.89 38.80
N THR A 441 2.66 6.59 37.80
CA THR A 441 3.40 6.95 36.57
C THR A 441 4.54 7.93 36.80
N ASP A 442 4.53 8.70 37.90
CA ASP A 442 5.61 9.60 38.31
C ASP A 442 6.80 8.89 39.01
N GLY A 443 6.68 7.56 39.22
CA GLY A 443 7.69 6.74 39.89
C GLY A 443 7.54 6.68 41.42
N THR A 444 6.54 7.34 42.00
CA THR A 444 6.19 7.17 43.42
C THR A 444 5.36 5.90 43.64
N THR A 445 5.09 5.58 44.90
CA THR A 445 4.19 4.50 45.30
C THR A 445 3.33 5.00 46.43
N VAL A 446 2.03 4.73 46.36
CA VAL A 446 1.04 5.15 47.35
C VAL A 446 0.22 3.95 47.79
N LYS A 447 -0.31 4.01 49.00
CA LYS A 447 -1.22 2.98 49.49
C LYS A 447 -2.63 3.27 48.98
N ALA A 448 -3.33 2.25 48.51
CA ALA A 448 -4.73 2.37 48.11
C ALA A 448 -5.67 2.37 49.33
N ASP A 449 -5.60 3.43 50.14
CA ASP A 449 -6.54 3.71 51.22
C ASP A 449 -7.71 4.58 50.75
N ASP A 450 -8.59 4.93 51.68
CA ASP A 450 -9.82 5.70 51.43
C ASP A 450 -9.54 7.07 50.79
N ASP A 451 -8.46 7.75 51.20
CA ASP A 451 -8.05 9.04 50.64
C ASP A 451 -7.57 8.87 49.18
N TYR A 452 -6.77 7.83 48.90
CA TYR A 452 -6.36 7.50 47.53
C TYR A 452 -7.56 7.16 46.63
N LEU A 453 -8.49 6.32 47.10
CA LEU A 453 -9.64 5.90 46.29
C LEU A 453 -10.62 7.06 46.06
N HIS A 454 -10.92 7.85 47.10
CA HIS A 454 -11.73 9.07 46.95
C HIS A 454 -11.07 10.03 45.95
N ARG A 455 -9.76 10.30 46.10
CA ARG A 455 -9.03 11.19 45.19
C ARG A 455 -9.00 10.65 43.76
N SER A 456 -8.85 9.35 43.57
CA SER A 456 -8.89 8.71 42.25
C SER A 456 -10.25 8.85 41.57
N ILE A 457 -11.34 9.03 42.33
CA ILE A 457 -12.69 9.29 41.78
C ILE A 457 -12.87 10.78 41.44
N VAL A 458 -12.51 11.71 42.34
CA VAL A 458 -12.76 13.16 42.11
C VAL A 458 -11.70 13.88 41.27
N ASP A 459 -10.44 13.45 41.35
CA ASP A 459 -9.27 14.02 40.68
C ASP A 459 -8.38 12.90 40.10
N PRO A 460 -8.91 12.07 39.16
CA PRO A 460 -8.21 10.88 38.66
C PRO A 460 -6.84 11.16 38.04
N GLY A 461 -6.65 12.36 37.47
CA GLY A 461 -5.39 12.75 36.83
C GLY A 461 -4.24 13.00 37.81
N ALA A 462 -4.51 13.11 39.12
CA ALA A 462 -3.46 13.39 40.10
C ALA A 462 -2.61 12.18 40.50
N GLN A 463 -3.14 10.95 40.39
CA GLN A 463 -2.47 9.74 40.89
C GLN A 463 -2.66 8.54 39.94
N VAL A 464 -2.24 8.72 38.69
CA VAL A 464 -2.37 7.73 37.62
C VAL A 464 -1.49 6.49 37.89
N VAL A 465 -2.11 5.32 37.90
CA VAL A 465 -1.45 4.03 38.15
C VAL A 465 -0.46 3.69 37.02
N GLN A 466 0.71 3.19 37.39
CA GLN A 466 1.77 2.82 36.45
C GLN A 466 1.26 1.81 35.40
N GLY A 467 1.42 2.15 34.12
CA GLY A 467 0.99 1.30 33.01
C GLY A 467 -0.49 1.45 32.62
N PHE A 468 -1.16 2.51 33.08
CA PHE A 468 -2.49 2.94 32.65
C PHE A 468 -2.45 4.42 32.21
N PRO A 469 -3.34 4.85 31.28
CA PRO A 469 -3.41 6.24 30.82
C PRO A 469 -4.34 7.13 31.67
N ASP A 470 -4.13 8.46 31.62
CA ASP A 470 -5.00 9.48 32.25
C ASP A 470 -6.25 9.75 31.37
N ILE A 471 -7.22 8.83 31.42
CA ILE A 471 -8.46 8.89 30.61
C ILE A 471 -9.74 8.84 31.44
N MET A 472 -9.65 8.69 32.76
CA MET A 472 -10.82 8.53 33.62
C MET A 472 -11.58 9.88 33.68
N PRO A 473 -12.91 9.90 33.48
CA PRO A 473 -13.69 11.13 33.44
C PRO A 473 -13.46 12.05 34.64
N LYS A 474 -13.18 13.33 34.38
CA LYS A 474 -12.81 14.34 35.39
C LYS A 474 -14.01 15.13 35.93
N ASN A 475 -15.20 14.56 35.81
CA ASN A 475 -16.49 15.17 36.16
C ASN A 475 -17.27 14.36 37.21
N PHE A 476 -16.70 13.30 37.78
CA PHE A 476 -17.37 12.50 38.81
C PHE A 476 -17.67 13.30 40.09
N GLU A 477 -16.89 14.33 40.43
CA GLU A 477 -17.19 15.26 41.54
C GLU A 477 -18.48 16.07 41.29
N GLU A 478 -18.85 16.32 40.02
CA GLU A 478 -20.11 16.99 39.65
C GLU A 478 -21.29 16.03 39.58
N GLN A 479 -21.02 14.72 39.45
CA GLN A 479 -22.00 13.68 39.16
C GLN A 479 -22.38 12.79 40.37
N LEU A 480 -21.49 12.66 41.35
CA LEU A 480 -21.64 11.83 42.54
C LEU A 480 -21.61 12.68 43.80
N THR A 481 -22.54 12.44 44.72
CA THR A 481 -22.48 13.03 46.06
C THR A 481 -21.36 12.38 46.90
N PRO A 482 -20.83 13.06 47.95
CA PRO A 482 -19.84 12.47 48.84
C PRO A 482 -20.29 11.17 49.52
N LYS A 483 -21.61 10.95 49.67
CA LYS A 483 -22.16 9.67 50.16
C LYS A 483 -22.00 8.57 49.11
N GLU A 484 -22.32 8.85 47.86
CA GLU A 484 -22.24 7.87 46.77
C GLU A 484 -20.79 7.47 46.48
N ILE A 485 -19.85 8.44 46.50
CA ILE A 485 -18.41 8.16 46.42
C ILE A 485 -17.98 7.19 47.54
N LYS A 486 -18.41 7.43 48.79
CA LYS A 486 -18.11 6.54 49.92
C LYS A 486 -18.67 5.12 49.72
N LEU A 487 -19.88 4.99 49.19
CA LEU A 487 -20.49 3.67 48.90
C LEU A 487 -19.70 2.92 47.82
N ILE A 488 -19.22 3.61 46.78
CA ILE A 488 -18.33 3.02 45.76
C ILE A 488 -17.00 2.57 46.40
N VAL A 489 -16.40 3.38 47.30
CA VAL A 489 -15.17 3.01 48.02
C VAL A 489 -15.38 1.78 48.92
N GLU A 490 -16.51 1.68 49.62
CA GLU A 490 -16.88 0.50 50.43
C GLU A 490 -17.07 -0.76 49.57
N TYR A 491 -17.63 -0.61 48.35
CA TYR A 491 -17.66 -1.70 47.38
C TYR A 491 -16.26 -2.12 46.94
N ILE A 492 -15.34 -1.18 46.69
CA ILE A 492 -13.93 -1.49 46.38
C ILE A 492 -13.23 -2.20 47.55
N GLU A 493 -13.46 -1.81 48.82
CA GLU A 493 -12.91 -2.53 49.99
C GLU A 493 -13.40 -4.01 50.06
N SER A 494 -14.61 -4.29 49.59
CA SER A 494 -15.17 -5.64 49.63
C SER A 494 -14.47 -6.64 48.70
N LEU A 495 -13.87 -6.15 47.60
CA LEU A 495 -13.34 -6.94 46.49
C LEU A 495 -11.93 -7.47 46.79
N ARG A 496 -11.79 -8.32 47.80
CA ARG A 496 -10.49 -8.84 48.28
C ARG A 496 -9.82 -9.88 47.36
#